data_AF-A0A179SL54-F1
#
_entry.id   AF-A0A179SL54-F1
#
_cell.length_a   1.000
_cell.length_b   1.000
_cell.length_c   1.000
_cell.angle_alpha   90.00
_cell.angle_beta   90.00
_cell.angle_gamma   90.00
#
_symmetry.space_group_name_H-M   'P 1'
#
loop_
_entity.id
_entity.type
_entity.pdbx_description
1 polymer ?
#
loop_
_entity_poly.entity_id
_entity_poly.type
_entity_poly.pdbx_seq_one_letter_code
_entity_poly.pdbx_strand_id
1 'polypeptide(L)'
;MVEAAARAGRPLEFVLYWGKGPRSEIAAPDLACLDYLGQLAERVRQAYAPGAIFRLIFTDTHASLNGHPAEVVDAYFGAIDAAAQARGFASARLSDVVAFAREIGADAPEEEPTGEVLASLMACAAKWYRGEGSTAQGALDYHRMNMVEKRAVAAAFPEAVFVTFNGSEFRDLFPATMPIFYMYSLRRGVGVKPWFMDAGFAAAKLADAETPEAKSSEAKSPEAKSLEAKSLESASSDASSPAGQPVS
;
A
#
# COMPACT_ATOMS: atom_id res chain seq x y z
N MET A 1 4.48 11.50 -21.15
CA MET A 1 5.05 10.31 -20.48
C MET A 1 4.55 9.02 -21.13
N VAL A 2 3.30 8.60 -20.92
CA VAL A 2 2.70 7.45 -21.64
C VAL A 2 2.78 7.62 -23.16
N GLU A 3 2.41 8.80 -23.68
CA GLU A 3 2.56 9.12 -25.11
C GLU A 3 4.02 9.18 -25.59
N ALA A 4 4.97 9.47 -24.69
CA ALA A 4 6.39 9.54 -25.04
C ALA A 4 6.97 8.13 -25.15
N ALA A 5 6.66 7.25 -24.18
CA ALA A 5 6.98 5.83 -24.25
C ALA A 5 6.31 5.16 -25.47
N ALA A 6 5.03 5.46 -25.71
CA ALA A 6 4.28 4.98 -26.87
C ALA A 6 4.95 5.37 -28.19
N ARG A 7 5.29 6.66 -28.36
CA ARG A 7 6.01 7.17 -29.55
C ARG A 7 7.41 6.57 -29.71
N ALA A 8 8.10 6.32 -28.59
CA ALA A 8 9.44 5.74 -28.59
C ALA A 8 9.42 4.20 -28.73
N GLY A 9 8.26 3.56 -28.80
CA GLY A 9 8.15 2.10 -28.89
C GLY A 9 8.68 1.35 -27.67
N ARG A 10 8.69 1.99 -26.49
CA ARG A 10 9.19 1.39 -25.22
C ARG A 10 8.04 0.87 -24.36
N PRO A 11 8.25 -0.21 -23.58
CA PRO A 11 7.26 -0.67 -22.62
C PRO A 11 6.81 0.46 -21.68
N LEU A 12 5.53 0.45 -21.30
CA LEU A 12 5.02 1.35 -20.27
C LEU A 12 5.52 0.88 -18.90
N GLU A 13 6.23 1.75 -18.17
CA GLU A 13 6.72 1.44 -16.83
C GLU A 13 5.68 1.84 -15.78
N PHE A 14 5.36 0.92 -14.88
CA PHE A 14 4.48 1.11 -13.74
C PHE A 14 5.26 0.86 -12.45
N VAL A 15 5.14 1.77 -11.49
CA VAL A 15 5.74 1.62 -10.16
C VAL A 15 4.65 1.54 -9.10
N LEU A 16 4.73 0.57 -8.20
CA LEU A 16 3.72 0.31 -7.18
C LEU A 16 4.39 0.15 -5.82
N TYR A 17 3.91 0.86 -4.80
CA TYR A 17 4.28 0.54 -3.42
C TYR A 17 3.72 -0.81 -2.99
N TRP A 18 4.59 -1.65 -2.45
CA TRP A 18 4.22 -2.91 -1.83
C TRP A 18 4.61 -2.90 -0.35
N GLY A 19 3.60 -2.93 0.50
CA GLY A 19 3.77 -2.75 1.94
C GLY A 19 3.92 -4.04 2.73
N LYS A 20 4.21 -3.85 4.02
CA LYS A 20 4.21 -4.91 5.03
C LYS A 20 2.97 -4.77 5.91
N GLY A 21 2.20 -5.84 6.03
CA GLY A 21 1.09 -5.94 6.98
C GLY A 21 1.40 -6.90 8.13
N PRO A 22 0.38 -7.41 8.84
CA PRO A 22 0.57 -8.23 10.03
C PRO A 22 1.21 -9.60 9.75
N ARG A 23 1.06 -10.13 8.53
CA ARG A 23 1.57 -11.46 8.17
C ARG A 23 3.09 -11.47 8.02
N SER A 24 3.77 -12.47 8.57
CA SER A 24 5.20 -12.71 8.37
C SER A 24 5.51 -13.38 7.02
N GLU A 25 4.52 -14.06 6.44
CA GLU A 25 4.68 -14.87 5.23
C GLU A 25 3.79 -14.39 4.10
N ILE A 26 4.23 -14.65 2.86
CA ILE A 26 3.41 -14.46 1.66
C ILE A 26 2.17 -15.35 1.72
N ALA A 27 1.04 -14.83 1.26
CA ALA A 27 -0.22 -15.57 1.26
C ALA A 27 -0.94 -15.51 -0.10
N ALA A 28 -2.03 -16.27 -0.20
CA ALA A 28 -2.89 -16.31 -1.40
C ALA A 28 -3.29 -14.92 -1.95
N PRO A 29 -3.72 -13.93 -1.14
CA PRO A 29 -4.04 -12.60 -1.66
C PRO A 29 -2.85 -11.87 -2.31
N ASP A 30 -1.63 -12.11 -1.83
CA ASP A 30 -0.42 -11.53 -2.44
C ASP A 30 -0.22 -12.12 -3.84
N LEU A 31 -0.26 -13.44 -3.94
CA LEU A 31 -0.11 -14.16 -5.21
C LEU A 31 -1.22 -13.79 -6.22
N ALA A 32 -2.47 -13.72 -5.76
CA ALA A 32 -3.59 -13.35 -6.60
C ALA A 32 -3.48 -11.90 -7.12
N CYS A 33 -2.97 -10.98 -6.30
CA CYS A 33 -2.70 -9.61 -6.74
C CYS A 33 -1.57 -9.56 -7.78
N LEU A 34 -0.49 -10.31 -7.58
CA LEU A 34 0.60 -10.43 -8.55
C LEU A 34 0.11 -11.03 -9.88
N ASP A 35 -0.75 -12.05 -9.83
CA ASP A 35 -1.38 -12.64 -11.02
C ASP A 35 -2.26 -11.62 -11.75
N TYR A 36 -3.05 -10.85 -11.02
CA TYR A 36 -3.88 -9.79 -11.59
C TYR A 36 -3.04 -8.71 -12.30
N LEU A 37 -1.92 -8.29 -11.70
CA LEU A 37 -0.96 -7.38 -12.32
C LEU A 37 -0.32 -7.98 -13.58
N GLY A 38 0.01 -9.27 -13.56
CA GLY A 38 0.58 -9.97 -14.71
C GLY A 38 -0.41 -10.04 -15.87
N GLN A 39 -1.67 -10.35 -15.58
CA GLN A 39 -2.75 -10.31 -16.57
C GLN A 39 -2.99 -8.89 -17.10
N LEU A 40 -2.83 -7.86 -16.28
CA LEU A 40 -2.91 -6.47 -16.73
C LEU A 40 -1.77 -6.14 -17.70
N ALA A 41 -0.53 -6.52 -17.38
CA ALA A 41 0.61 -6.34 -18.28
C ALA A 41 0.39 -7.03 -19.64
N GLU A 42 -0.16 -8.24 -19.61
CA GLU A 42 -0.49 -9.01 -20.82
C GLU A 42 -1.59 -8.34 -21.66
N ARG A 43 -2.65 -7.82 -21.02
CA ARG A 43 -3.68 -7.03 -21.73
C ARG A 43 -3.10 -5.77 -22.37
N VAL A 44 -2.15 -5.09 -21.70
CA VAL A 44 -1.46 -3.95 -22.30
C VAL A 44 -0.65 -4.41 -23.52
N ARG A 45 0.10 -5.53 -23.42
CA ARG A 45 0.89 -6.07 -24.53
C ARG A 45 0.05 -6.40 -25.77
N GLN A 46 -1.17 -6.89 -25.57
CA GLN A 46 -2.12 -7.17 -26.66
C GLN A 46 -2.58 -5.90 -27.38
N ALA A 47 -2.72 -4.77 -26.67
CA ALA A 47 -3.12 -3.49 -27.24
C ALA A 47 -1.93 -2.62 -27.70
N TYR A 48 -0.76 -2.84 -27.13
CA TYR A 48 0.47 -2.09 -27.34
C TYR A 48 1.65 -3.06 -27.32
N ALA A 49 2.18 -3.42 -28.48
CA ALA A 49 3.14 -4.51 -28.64
C ALA A 49 4.37 -4.47 -27.69
N PRO A 50 4.97 -3.29 -27.38
CA PRO A 50 6.05 -3.21 -26.38
C PRO A 50 5.63 -3.58 -24.95
N GLY A 51 4.33 -3.56 -24.65
CA GLY A 51 3.76 -4.03 -23.40
C GLY A 51 3.98 -3.08 -22.22
N ALA A 52 3.97 -3.67 -21.02
CA ALA A 52 4.14 -2.97 -19.76
C ALA A 52 5.09 -3.73 -18.85
N ILE A 53 5.84 -2.98 -18.03
CA ILE A 53 6.71 -3.51 -16.98
C ILE A 53 6.21 -2.97 -15.65
N PHE A 54 6.01 -3.86 -14.68
CA PHE A 54 5.70 -3.49 -13.31
C PHE A 54 6.95 -3.58 -12.45
N ARG A 55 7.18 -2.55 -11.63
CA ARG A 55 8.20 -2.54 -10.57
C ARG A 55 7.52 -2.39 -9.22
N LEU A 56 7.79 -3.33 -8.33
CA LEU A 56 7.37 -3.25 -6.93
C LEU A 56 8.40 -2.45 -6.14
N ILE A 57 7.95 -1.44 -5.40
CA ILE A 57 8.78 -0.69 -4.47
C ILE A 57 8.40 -1.14 -3.07
N PHE A 58 9.25 -1.95 -2.45
CA PHE A 58 9.02 -2.46 -1.11
C PHE A 58 9.22 -1.34 -0.09
N THR A 59 8.17 -1.01 0.66
CA THR A 59 8.16 0.11 1.61
C THR A 59 8.77 -0.31 2.95
N ASP A 60 10.05 -0.68 2.94
CA ASP A 60 10.82 -1.11 4.11
C ASP A 60 11.00 0.00 5.15
N THR A 61 11.10 1.25 4.69
CA THR A 61 11.03 2.45 5.53
C THR A 61 9.72 2.53 6.33
N HIS A 62 8.58 2.27 5.69
CA HIS A 62 7.26 2.23 6.36
C HIS A 62 7.18 1.08 7.34
N ALA A 63 7.69 -0.09 6.96
CA ALA A 63 7.69 -1.26 7.81
C ALA A 63 8.52 -1.01 9.09
N SER A 64 9.68 -0.38 8.95
CA SER A 64 10.53 0.04 10.07
C SER A 64 9.82 1.06 10.97
N LEU A 65 9.18 2.09 10.41
CA LEU A 65 8.44 3.09 11.19
C LEU A 65 7.27 2.46 11.97
N ASN A 66 6.64 1.43 11.39
CA ASN A 66 5.56 0.68 12.04
C ASN A 66 6.08 -0.35 13.06
N GLY A 67 7.39 -0.44 13.30
CA GLY A 67 7.99 -1.31 14.31
C GLY A 67 8.10 -2.79 13.91
N HIS A 68 8.06 -3.11 12.62
CA HIS A 68 8.31 -4.48 12.18
C HIS A 68 9.81 -4.83 12.28
N PRO A 69 10.18 -6.02 12.82
CA PRO A 69 11.57 -6.46 12.84
C PRO A 69 12.15 -6.61 11.43
N ALA A 70 13.37 -6.10 11.22
CA ALA A 70 14.02 -6.10 9.91
C ALA A 70 14.10 -7.50 9.28
N GLU A 71 14.45 -8.52 10.06
CA GLU A 71 14.51 -9.91 9.59
C GLU A 71 13.18 -10.42 9.03
N VAL A 72 12.06 -10.05 9.65
CA VAL A 72 10.71 -10.44 9.22
C VAL A 72 10.31 -9.67 7.97
N VAL A 73 10.68 -8.38 7.90
CA VAL A 73 10.45 -7.54 6.72
C VAL A 73 11.20 -8.09 5.52
N ASP A 74 12.47 -8.46 5.70
CA ASP A 74 13.33 -8.95 4.64
C ASP A 74 12.92 -10.33 4.15
N ALA A 75 12.56 -11.24 5.06
CA ALA A 75 12.01 -12.53 4.67
C ALA A 75 10.71 -12.38 3.86
N TYR A 76 9.79 -11.53 4.31
CA TYR A 76 8.52 -11.29 3.62
C TYR A 76 8.74 -10.66 2.23
N PHE A 77 9.50 -9.58 2.15
CA PHE A 77 9.74 -8.91 0.86
C PHE A 77 10.58 -9.77 -0.08
N GLY A 78 11.51 -10.58 0.41
CA GLY A 78 12.23 -11.56 -0.41
C GLY A 78 11.29 -12.61 -1.03
N ALA A 79 10.30 -13.10 -0.28
CA ALA A 79 9.30 -14.02 -0.81
C ALA A 79 8.40 -13.36 -1.88
N ILE A 80 7.98 -12.11 -1.65
CA ILE A 80 7.21 -11.33 -2.64
C ILE A 80 8.05 -11.09 -3.89
N ASP A 81 9.33 -10.71 -3.74
CA ASP A 81 10.23 -10.48 -4.87
C ASP A 81 10.39 -11.72 -5.72
N ALA A 82 10.67 -12.88 -5.12
CA ALA A 82 10.77 -14.14 -5.85
C ALA A 82 9.49 -14.45 -6.66
N ALA A 83 8.32 -14.22 -6.06
CA ALA A 83 7.03 -14.40 -6.73
C ALA A 83 6.79 -13.37 -7.85
N ALA A 84 7.25 -12.13 -7.68
CA ALA A 84 7.14 -11.06 -8.66
C ALA A 84 8.07 -11.28 -9.86
N GLN A 85 9.32 -11.68 -9.62
CA GLN A 85 10.31 -12.01 -10.65
C GLN A 85 9.85 -13.17 -11.54
N ALA A 86 9.20 -14.19 -10.96
CA ALA A 86 8.59 -15.28 -11.71
C ALA A 86 7.51 -14.81 -12.71
N ARG A 87 6.98 -13.59 -12.55
CA ARG A 87 5.99 -12.94 -13.44
C ARG A 87 6.60 -11.84 -14.31
N GLY A 88 7.94 -11.71 -14.31
CA GLY A 88 8.66 -10.71 -15.09
C GLY A 88 8.63 -9.30 -14.51
N PHE A 89 8.34 -9.15 -13.21
CA PHE A 89 8.38 -7.85 -12.55
C PHE A 89 9.78 -7.53 -12.05
N ALA A 90 10.09 -6.23 -11.98
CA ALA A 90 11.25 -5.73 -11.26
C ALA A 90 10.88 -5.37 -9.82
N SER A 91 11.88 -5.16 -8.97
CA SER A 91 11.67 -4.65 -7.62
C SER A 91 12.80 -3.72 -7.16
N ALA A 92 12.52 -2.93 -6.13
CA ALA A 92 13.49 -2.11 -5.41
C ALA A 92 13.05 -1.93 -3.94
N ARG A 93 13.99 -1.66 -3.03
CA ARG A 93 13.67 -1.15 -1.68
C ARG A 93 13.44 0.36 -1.74
N LEU A 94 12.50 0.86 -0.93
CA LEU A 94 12.22 2.28 -0.85
C LEU A 94 13.38 3.03 -0.20
N SER A 95 14.06 2.41 0.76
CA SER A 95 15.30 2.94 1.33
C SER A 95 16.39 3.18 0.28
N ASP A 96 16.60 2.23 -0.64
CA ASP A 96 17.56 2.36 -1.75
C ASP A 96 17.16 3.49 -2.71
N VAL A 97 15.87 3.61 -3.02
CA VAL A 97 15.34 4.69 -3.87
C VAL A 97 15.57 6.07 -3.23
N VAL A 98 15.38 6.18 -1.92
CA VAL A 98 15.67 7.40 -1.16
C VAL A 98 17.16 7.70 -1.10
N ALA A 99 18.01 6.69 -0.91
CA ALA A 99 19.46 6.85 -0.93
C ALA A 99 19.94 7.37 -2.29
N PHE A 100 19.47 6.77 -3.39
CA PHE A 100 19.76 7.24 -4.75
C PHE A 100 19.34 8.69 -4.97
N ALA A 101 18.13 9.06 -4.53
CA ALA A 101 17.64 10.43 -4.69
C ALA A 101 18.53 11.46 -3.96
N ARG A 102 19.05 11.11 -2.77
CA ARG A 102 20.01 11.94 -2.03
C ARG A 102 21.33 12.09 -2.80
N GLU A 103 21.85 11.00 -3.36
CA GLU A 103 23.10 11.02 -4.12
C GLU A 103 23.04 11.95 -5.34
N ILE A 104 21.89 12.02 -6.01
CA ILE A 104 21.68 12.91 -7.17
C ILE A 104 21.26 14.33 -6.79
N GLY A 105 21.21 14.66 -5.49
CA GLY A 105 20.85 15.98 -4.99
C GLY A 105 19.36 16.33 -5.14
N ALA A 106 18.49 15.33 -5.20
CA ALA A 106 17.03 15.53 -5.24
C ALA A 106 16.40 15.73 -3.84
N ASP A 107 17.20 16.18 -2.86
CA ASP A 107 16.72 16.58 -1.54
C ASP A 107 15.94 17.90 -1.65
N ALA A 108 14.83 17.98 -0.92
CA ALA A 108 13.91 19.12 -0.95
C ALA A 108 13.52 19.52 0.48
N PRO A 109 13.08 20.78 0.68
CA PRO A 109 12.68 21.26 2.00
C PRO A 109 11.51 20.46 2.59
N GLU A 110 11.43 20.48 3.92
CA GLU A 110 10.37 19.83 4.68
C GLU A 110 9.00 20.45 4.32
N GLU A 111 8.02 19.61 4.01
CA GLU A 111 6.62 20.02 3.75
C GLU A 111 5.78 19.68 4.99
N GLU A 112 5.06 20.67 5.51
CA GLU A 112 4.11 20.46 6.62
C GLU A 112 2.80 19.84 6.10
N PRO A 113 2.19 18.88 6.83
CA PRO A 113 0.92 18.29 6.43
C PRO A 113 -0.22 19.31 6.48
N THR A 114 -1.19 19.17 5.57
CA THR A 114 -2.49 19.82 5.72
C THR A 114 -3.29 19.17 6.86
N GLY A 115 -4.22 19.90 7.47
CA GLY A 115 -4.99 19.42 8.62
C GLY A 115 -5.82 18.14 8.34
N GLU A 116 -6.35 18.01 7.12
CA GLU A 116 -7.16 16.85 6.71
C GLU A 116 -6.31 15.59 6.48
N VAL A 117 -5.13 15.74 5.86
CA VAL A 117 -4.16 14.66 5.67
C VAL A 117 -3.62 14.21 7.03
N LEU A 118 -3.29 15.14 7.93
CA LEU A 118 -2.82 14.80 9.27
C LEU A 118 -3.86 14.01 10.06
N ALA A 119 -5.13 14.42 10.03
CA ALA A 119 -6.21 13.70 10.70
C ALA A 119 -6.36 12.26 10.18
N SER A 120 -6.29 12.08 8.86
CA SER A 120 -6.33 10.76 8.22
C SER A 120 -5.13 9.89 8.60
N LEU A 121 -3.92 10.47 8.62
CA LEU A 121 -2.71 9.78 9.05
C LEU A 121 -2.74 9.40 10.53
N MET A 122 -3.28 10.25 11.41
CA MET A 122 -3.47 9.92 12.82
C MET A 122 -4.43 8.74 12.99
N ALA A 123 -5.52 8.68 12.22
CA ALA A 123 -6.44 7.54 12.25
C ALA A 123 -5.76 6.24 11.78
N CYS A 124 -4.91 6.30 10.76
CA CYS A 124 -4.12 5.16 10.31
C CYS A 124 -3.07 4.74 11.35
N ALA A 125 -2.34 5.70 11.92
CA ALA A 125 -1.32 5.46 12.94
C ALA A 125 -1.95 4.81 14.19
N ALA A 126 -3.15 5.21 14.60
CA ALA A 126 -3.84 4.61 15.74
C ALA A 126 -4.04 3.10 15.57
N LYS A 127 -4.23 2.64 14.34
CA LYS A 127 -4.44 1.22 14.02
C LYS A 127 -3.12 0.45 13.95
N TRP A 128 -2.09 1.04 13.34
CA TRP A 128 -0.92 0.29 12.84
C TRP A 128 0.42 0.69 13.47
N TYR A 129 0.54 1.85 14.09
CA TYR A 129 1.78 2.30 14.71
C TYR A 129 2.07 1.48 15.97
N ARG A 130 3.33 1.05 16.12
CA ARG A 130 3.84 0.29 17.26
C ARG A 130 5.16 0.84 17.82
N GLY A 131 5.57 2.04 17.41
CA GLY A 131 6.80 2.68 17.86
C GLY A 131 6.68 3.31 19.25
N GLU A 132 7.80 3.83 19.77
CA GLU A 132 7.92 4.36 21.14
C GLU A 132 7.24 5.74 21.35
N GLY A 133 6.75 6.38 20.28
CA GLY A 133 6.12 7.71 20.31
C GLY A 133 4.60 7.70 20.50
N SER A 134 4.00 8.90 20.57
CA SER A 134 2.55 9.04 20.50
C SER A 134 2.05 8.75 19.07
N THR A 135 0.79 8.35 18.93
CA THR A 135 0.14 8.19 17.61
C THR A 135 0.24 9.44 16.73
N ALA A 136 0.13 10.62 17.35
CA ALA A 136 0.27 11.90 16.64
C ALA A 136 1.69 12.11 16.13
N GLN A 137 2.70 11.77 16.94
CA GLN A 137 4.09 11.83 16.54
C GLN A 137 4.38 10.84 15.41
N GLY A 138 3.89 9.60 15.52
CA GLY A 138 4.01 8.60 14.46
C GLY A 138 3.35 9.05 13.15
N ALA A 139 2.22 9.75 13.20
CA ALA A 139 1.56 10.31 12.01
C ALA A 139 2.38 11.43 11.35
N LEU A 140 2.98 12.32 12.15
CA LEU A 140 3.87 13.37 11.65
C LEU A 140 5.15 12.79 11.04
N ASP A 141 5.76 11.81 11.70
CA ASP A 141 6.97 11.15 11.21
C ASP A 141 6.68 10.38 9.92
N TYR A 142 5.52 9.71 9.85
CA TYR A 142 5.04 9.07 8.62
C TYR A 142 4.85 10.09 7.49
N HIS A 143 4.24 11.25 7.78
CA HIS A 143 4.06 12.30 6.79
C HIS A 143 5.40 12.80 6.26
N ARG A 144 6.33 13.20 7.14
CA ARG A 144 7.65 13.70 6.76
C ARG A 144 8.41 12.69 5.90
N MET A 145 8.42 11.43 6.32
CA MET A 145 9.04 10.35 5.57
C MET A 145 8.41 10.20 4.19
N ASN A 146 7.06 10.22 4.11
CA ASN A 146 6.35 10.14 2.84
C ASN A 146 6.66 11.32 1.90
N MET A 147 6.87 12.54 2.42
CA MET A 147 7.27 13.70 1.61
C MET A 147 8.65 13.52 0.97
N VAL A 148 9.58 12.87 1.67
CA VAL A 148 10.90 12.51 1.12
C VAL A 148 10.73 11.42 0.05
N GLU A 149 10.01 10.35 0.38
CA GLU A 149 9.84 9.19 -0.50
C GLU A 149 9.09 9.50 -1.79
N LYS A 150 8.00 10.29 -1.73
CA LYS A 150 7.22 10.65 -2.92
C LYS A 150 8.07 11.39 -3.95
N ARG A 151 9.06 12.17 -3.49
CA ARG A 151 10.00 12.89 -4.35
C ARG A 151 11.10 11.97 -4.85
N ALA A 152 11.64 11.11 -3.98
CA ALA A 152 12.63 10.12 -4.37
C ALA A 152 12.11 9.19 -5.47
N VAL A 153 10.86 8.71 -5.37
CA VAL A 153 10.21 7.90 -6.40
C VAL A 153 10.04 8.67 -7.70
N ALA A 154 9.63 9.95 -7.64
CA ALA A 154 9.51 10.79 -8.83
C ALA A 154 10.87 10.99 -9.54
N ALA A 155 11.94 11.13 -8.77
CA ALA A 155 13.29 11.33 -9.29
C ALA A 155 13.89 10.05 -9.86
N ALA A 156 13.66 8.90 -9.22
CA ALA A 156 14.15 7.60 -9.67
C ALA A 156 13.40 7.06 -10.89
N PHE A 157 12.10 7.36 -10.99
CA PHE A 157 11.23 6.81 -12.04
C PHE A 157 10.43 7.91 -12.76
N PRO A 158 11.11 8.91 -13.36
CA PRO A 158 10.47 10.12 -13.87
C PRO A 158 9.55 9.87 -15.06
N GLU A 159 9.63 8.71 -15.70
CA GLU A 159 8.78 8.32 -16.84
C GLU A 159 7.76 7.22 -16.52
N ALA A 160 7.68 6.78 -15.26
CA ALA A 160 6.76 5.73 -14.85
C ALA A 160 5.38 6.28 -14.47
N VAL A 161 4.37 5.40 -14.54
CA VAL A 161 3.05 5.64 -13.97
C VAL A 161 3.03 5.11 -12.54
N PHE A 162 2.65 5.95 -11.58
CA PHE A 162 2.52 5.54 -10.18
C PHE A 162 1.18 4.82 -9.97
N VAL A 163 1.24 3.61 -9.45
CA VAL A 163 0.07 2.76 -9.20
C VAL A 163 -0.27 2.77 -7.72
N THR A 164 -1.56 2.90 -7.40
CA THR A 164 -2.01 2.93 -6.00
C THR A 164 -3.35 2.22 -5.81
N PHE A 165 -3.48 1.54 -4.68
CA PHE A 165 -4.75 0.99 -4.18
C PHE A 165 -5.55 1.99 -3.33
N ASN A 166 -4.91 3.09 -2.92
CA ASN A 166 -5.56 4.11 -2.11
C ASN A 166 -6.45 4.99 -2.99
N GLY A 167 -7.44 5.65 -2.40
CA GLY A 167 -8.27 6.62 -3.09
C GLY A 167 -7.55 7.94 -3.39
N SER A 168 -8.17 8.77 -4.23
CA SER A 168 -7.63 10.06 -4.67
C SER A 168 -7.50 11.09 -3.56
N GLU A 169 -8.21 10.90 -2.44
CA GLU A 169 -8.10 11.72 -1.22
C GLU A 169 -6.69 11.70 -0.61
N PHE A 170 -5.87 10.71 -0.94
CA PHE A 170 -4.47 10.62 -0.50
C PHE A 170 -3.47 11.17 -1.52
N ARG A 171 -3.91 11.94 -2.53
CA ARG A 171 -3.07 12.44 -3.63
C ARG A 171 -1.77 13.11 -3.17
N ASP A 172 -1.84 13.84 -2.06
CA ASP A 172 -0.72 14.61 -1.51
C ASP A 172 0.43 13.71 -1.01
N LEU A 173 0.13 12.43 -0.74
CA LEU A 173 1.11 11.42 -0.33
C LEU A 173 1.76 10.68 -1.52
N PHE A 174 1.38 11.02 -2.75
CA PHE A 174 1.89 10.37 -3.96
C PHE A 174 2.81 11.32 -4.74
N PRO A 175 3.72 10.79 -5.58
CA PRO A 175 4.58 11.60 -6.43
C PRO A 175 3.79 12.65 -7.23
N ALA A 176 4.08 13.93 -7.03
CA ALA A 176 3.26 15.04 -7.55
C ALA A 176 3.33 15.17 -9.09
N THR A 177 4.48 14.81 -9.68
CA THR A 177 4.75 14.97 -11.12
C THR A 177 4.43 13.73 -11.95
N MET A 178 4.12 12.60 -11.30
CA MET A 178 3.84 11.34 -11.99
C MET A 178 2.33 11.19 -12.30
N PRO A 179 1.96 10.62 -13.45
CA PRO A 179 0.61 10.13 -13.69
C PRO A 179 0.24 9.05 -12.66
N ILE A 180 -1.01 9.03 -12.22
CA ILE A 180 -1.50 8.02 -11.28
C ILE A 180 -2.47 7.07 -11.97
N PHE A 181 -2.26 5.77 -11.73
CA PHE A 181 -3.20 4.72 -12.04
C PHE A 181 -3.82 4.19 -10.73
N TYR A 182 -5.06 4.61 -10.47
CA TYR A 182 -5.86 4.10 -9.36
C TYR A 182 -6.39 2.71 -9.72
N MET A 183 -6.11 1.73 -8.88
CA MET A 183 -6.49 0.35 -9.16
C MET A 183 -7.11 -0.35 -7.96
N TYR A 184 -7.73 -1.49 -8.24
CA TYR A 184 -8.20 -2.42 -7.24
C TYR A 184 -7.21 -3.58 -7.10
N SER A 185 -7.06 -4.14 -5.90
CA SER A 185 -6.03 -5.13 -5.61
C SER A 185 -6.29 -6.50 -6.24
N LEU A 186 -7.54 -6.97 -6.20
CA LEU A 186 -7.92 -8.28 -6.76
C LEU A 186 -8.93 -8.15 -7.91
N ARG A 187 -9.93 -7.28 -7.75
CA ARG A 187 -10.98 -7.01 -8.74
C ARG A 187 -11.67 -5.68 -8.47
N ARG A 188 -12.47 -5.21 -9.42
CA ARG A 188 -13.26 -3.98 -9.28
C ARG A 188 -14.01 -3.94 -7.93
N GLY A 189 -13.81 -2.84 -7.20
CA GLY A 189 -14.43 -2.61 -5.88
C GLY A 189 -13.60 -3.07 -4.68
N VAL A 190 -12.48 -3.78 -4.86
CA VAL A 190 -11.61 -4.23 -3.76
C VAL A 190 -10.37 -3.33 -3.66
N GLY A 191 -10.43 -2.31 -2.81
CA GLY A 191 -9.30 -1.38 -2.56
C GLY A 191 -8.39 -1.78 -1.38
N VAL A 192 -8.72 -2.87 -0.67
CA VAL A 192 -7.90 -3.35 0.45
C VAL A 192 -6.55 -3.84 -0.10
N LYS A 193 -5.45 -3.49 0.56
CA LYS A 193 -4.10 -3.90 0.12
C LYS A 193 -3.88 -5.38 0.41
N PRO A 194 -3.24 -6.15 -0.49
CA PRO A 194 -3.14 -7.61 -0.35
C PRO A 194 -2.42 -8.04 0.93
N TRP A 195 -1.39 -7.29 1.35
CA TRP A 195 -0.64 -7.55 2.59
C TRP A 195 -1.43 -7.36 3.89
N PHE A 196 -2.67 -6.83 3.84
CA PHE A 196 -3.59 -6.75 4.97
C PHE A 196 -4.71 -7.81 4.95
N MET A 197 -4.85 -8.58 3.87
CA MET A 197 -5.93 -9.58 3.74
C MET A 197 -5.51 -10.96 4.25
N ASP A 198 -6.24 -11.57 5.18
CA ASP A 198 -6.05 -13.00 5.41
C ASP A 198 -6.59 -13.85 4.22
N ALA A 199 -6.27 -15.15 4.24
CA ALA A 199 -6.69 -16.07 3.18
C ALA A 199 -8.22 -16.23 3.11
N GLY A 200 -8.92 -16.14 4.24
CA GLY A 200 -10.39 -16.23 4.31
C GLY A 200 -11.07 -15.01 3.69
N PHE A 201 -10.55 -13.81 3.96
CA PHE A 201 -11.01 -12.56 3.35
C PHE A 201 -10.82 -12.60 1.83
N ALA A 202 -9.65 -13.02 1.36
CA ALA A 202 -9.37 -13.12 -0.07
C ALA A 202 -10.28 -14.12 -0.77
N ALA A 203 -10.45 -15.32 -0.20
CA ALA A 203 -11.31 -16.35 -0.75
C ALA A 203 -12.77 -15.89 -0.84
N ALA A 204 -13.31 -15.26 0.22
CA ALA A 204 -14.65 -14.70 0.21
C ALA A 204 -14.83 -13.64 -0.88
N LYS A 205 -13.86 -12.72 -1.02
CA LYS A 205 -13.94 -11.65 -2.02
C LYS A 205 -13.79 -12.13 -3.46
N LEU A 206 -13.06 -13.21 -3.70
CA LEU A 206 -12.96 -13.84 -5.02
C LEU A 206 -14.23 -14.66 -5.35
N ALA A 207 -14.79 -15.39 -4.38
CA ALA A 207 -16.02 -16.17 -4.56
C ALA A 207 -17.24 -15.28 -4.84
N ASP A 208 -17.36 -14.12 -4.18
CA ASP A 208 -18.37 -13.09 -4.45
C ASP A 208 -18.29 -12.51 -5.90
N ALA A 209 -17.32 -12.92 -6.72
CA ALA A 209 -17.19 -12.53 -8.12
C ALA A 209 -17.78 -13.55 -9.11
N GLU A 210 -17.95 -14.80 -8.67
CA GLU A 210 -18.39 -15.91 -9.52
C GLU A 210 -19.91 -16.08 -9.54
N THR A 211 -20.64 -15.37 -8.68
CA THR A 211 -22.10 -15.24 -8.76
C THR A 211 -22.47 -14.13 -9.74
N PRO A 212 -23.06 -14.43 -10.91
CA PRO A 212 -23.49 -13.40 -11.85
C PRO A 212 -24.78 -12.75 -11.32
N GLU A 213 -24.67 -11.57 -10.73
CA GLU A 213 -25.86 -10.74 -10.49
C GLU A 213 -26.39 -10.21 -11.83
N ALA A 214 -27.59 -10.67 -12.17
CA ALA A 214 -28.39 -10.17 -13.27
C ALA A 214 -28.81 -8.71 -13.03
N LYS A 215 -28.57 -7.86 -14.04
CA LYS A 215 -29.17 -6.54 -14.36
C LYS A 215 -29.97 -5.82 -13.26
N SER A 216 -29.62 -4.55 -12.97
CA SER A 216 -30.47 -3.37 -13.27
C SER A 216 -29.90 -2.04 -12.74
N SER A 217 -29.95 -1.04 -13.63
CA SER A 217 -30.17 0.42 -13.43
C SER A 217 -29.19 1.27 -12.61
N GLU A 218 -28.80 2.38 -13.25
CA GLU A 218 -28.27 3.61 -12.66
C GLU A 218 -28.92 3.95 -11.32
N ALA A 219 -28.11 3.97 -10.26
CA ALA A 219 -28.41 4.65 -9.02
C ALA A 219 -27.16 5.41 -8.58
N LYS A 220 -27.33 6.71 -8.34
CA LYS A 220 -26.32 7.62 -7.83
C LYS A 220 -25.59 7.03 -6.64
N SER A 221 -24.27 7.08 -6.69
CA SER A 221 -23.35 6.76 -5.61
C SER A 221 -23.75 7.47 -4.32
N PRO A 222 -24.03 6.75 -3.21
CA PRO A 222 -23.89 7.33 -1.91
C PRO A 222 -22.43 7.26 -1.49
N GLU A 223 -21.96 8.35 -0.90
CA GLU A 223 -20.66 8.51 -0.25
C GLU A 223 -20.31 7.30 0.62
N ALA A 224 -19.06 6.82 0.51
CA ALA A 224 -18.52 5.77 1.34
C ALA A 224 -18.35 6.25 2.79
N LYS A 225 -19.45 6.22 3.55
CA LYS A 225 -19.41 6.24 5.01
C LYS A 225 -18.91 4.88 5.50
N SER A 226 -17.74 4.90 6.12
CA SER A 226 -17.45 4.22 7.39
C SER A 226 -18.16 2.88 7.62
N LEU A 227 -17.49 1.77 7.31
CA LEU A 227 -17.84 0.44 7.79
C LEU A 227 -16.58 -0.34 8.18
N GLU A 228 -16.11 -0.13 9.41
CA GLU A 228 -15.36 -1.14 10.16
C GLU A 228 -15.71 -1.00 11.65
N ALA A 229 -16.84 -1.58 12.03
CA ALA A 229 -17.15 -1.96 13.41
C ALA A 229 -17.95 -3.26 13.36
N LYS A 230 -17.28 -4.39 13.64
CA LYS A 230 -17.82 -5.60 14.30
C LYS A 230 -16.81 -6.75 14.22
N SER A 231 -16.12 -6.98 15.33
CA SER A 231 -15.51 -8.24 15.83
C SER A 231 -14.48 -7.81 16.88
N LEU A 232 -14.52 -8.13 18.17
CA LEU A 232 -15.29 -9.08 18.96
C LEU A 232 -15.49 -8.51 20.37
N GLU A 233 -16.65 -8.77 20.97
CA GLU A 233 -16.83 -8.82 22.43
C GLU A 233 -16.57 -10.23 22.95
N SER A 234 -16.34 -10.31 24.27
CA SER A 234 -16.22 -11.48 25.14
C SER A 234 -14.81 -12.09 25.33
N ALA A 235 -14.09 -11.56 26.32
CA ALA A 235 -13.77 -12.30 27.54
C ALA A 235 -13.11 -11.35 28.57
N SER A 236 -13.92 -10.80 29.48
CA SER A 236 -13.43 -10.27 30.75
C SER A 236 -14.34 -10.79 31.84
N SER A 237 -13.80 -11.67 32.68
CA SER A 237 -14.32 -11.93 34.02
C SER A 237 -13.14 -12.29 34.92
N ASP A 238 -13.20 -11.73 36.12
CA ASP A 238 -12.39 -12.00 37.31
C ASP A 238 -11.04 -11.31 37.47
N ALA A 239 -11.12 -10.11 38.08
CA ALA A 239 -10.22 -9.76 39.17
C ALA A 239 -11.04 -9.15 40.33
N SER A 240 -11.40 -9.99 41.30
CA SER A 240 -11.79 -9.54 42.64
C SER A 240 -10.55 -8.99 43.36
N SER A 241 -10.63 -7.76 43.84
CA SER A 241 -9.86 -7.28 44.99
C SER A 241 -10.82 -6.95 46.11
N PRO A 242 -10.50 -7.31 47.36
CA PRO A 242 -10.90 -6.49 48.48
C PRO A 242 -9.68 -5.93 49.22
N ALA A 243 -9.87 -4.68 49.60
CA ALA A 243 -8.96 -3.81 50.30
C ALA A 243 -8.49 -4.39 51.64
N GLY A 244 -7.19 -4.23 51.92
CA GLY A 244 -6.64 -4.30 53.27
C GLY A 244 -6.93 -3.00 54.03
N GLN A 245 -7.53 -3.12 55.21
CA GLN A 245 -7.59 -2.06 56.23
C GLN A 245 -6.26 -1.97 57.00
N PRO A 246 -5.95 -0.81 57.61
CA PRO A 246 -4.67 -0.55 58.26
C PRO A 246 -4.64 -1.02 59.72
N VAL A 247 -3.45 -1.35 60.21
CA VAL A 247 -3.19 -1.54 61.65
C VAL A 247 -1.99 -0.71 62.08
N SER A 248 -2.27 0.25 62.96
CA SER A 248 -1.46 0.94 63.99
C SER A 248 -1.49 2.45 63.85
#